data_AF-A0A2N5KJB0-F1
#
_entry.id   AF-A0A2N5KJB0-F1
#
_cell.length_a   1.000
_cell.length_b   1.000
_cell.length_c   1.000
_cell.angle_alpha   90.00
_cell.angle_beta   90.00
_cell.angle_gamma   90.00
#
_symmetry.space_group_name_H-M   'P 1'
#
loop_
_entity.id
_entity.type
_entity.pdbx_description
1 polymer ?
#
loop_
_entity_poly.entity_id
_entity_poly.type
_entity_poly.pdbx_seq_one_letter_code
_entity_poly.pdbx_strand_id
1 'polypeptide(L)'
;MQDLIDYGPRYAQIIQSAFAEFQPPPNRSVFTVVERLVGNSTTDFGAPDVAPAADMRPFAHADLARCQTLLSAYWQAFDTAVSGAAGKELRKGPRGGGRNIGGIVQHVLGADQSYLARLAWKHTQHDQQDLAEELNRTRQAILSALRAAVRGEIPARGPRGGAIWPPRFFVRRVAWHVLDHIWEIEDRIM
;
A
#
# COMPACT_ATOMS: atom_id res chain seq x y z
N MET A 1 10.33 -15.39 -7.16
CA MET A 1 10.13 -14.79 -8.51
C MET A 1 9.05 -15.52 -9.32
N GLN A 2 8.82 -16.83 -9.12
CA GLN A 2 7.63 -17.48 -9.70
C GLN A 2 6.35 -16.82 -9.21
N ASP A 3 6.26 -16.60 -7.90
CA ASP A 3 5.08 -16.04 -7.26
C ASP A 3 4.74 -14.66 -7.84
N LEU A 4 5.75 -13.86 -8.22
CA LEU A 4 5.54 -12.57 -8.87
C LEU A 4 4.91 -12.71 -10.28
N ILE A 5 5.26 -13.76 -11.02
CA ILE A 5 4.62 -14.09 -12.31
C ILE A 5 3.20 -14.58 -12.07
N ASP A 6 3.01 -15.49 -11.11
CA ASP A 6 1.71 -16.12 -10.83
C ASP A 6 0.68 -15.09 -10.33
N TYR A 7 1.13 -14.06 -9.61
CA TYR A 7 0.29 -12.94 -9.19
C TYR A 7 0.05 -11.90 -10.29
N GLY A 8 0.76 -11.98 -11.42
CA GLY A 8 0.66 -11.05 -12.54
C GLY A 8 -0.79 -10.76 -12.98
N PRO A 9 -1.65 -11.77 -13.19
CA PRO A 9 -3.06 -11.57 -13.49
C PRO A 9 -3.84 -10.80 -12.40
N ARG A 10 -3.57 -11.06 -11.11
CA ARG A 10 -4.20 -10.33 -10.00
C ARG A 10 -3.81 -8.85 -10.02
N TYR A 11 -2.54 -8.54 -10.30
CA TYR A 11 -2.10 -7.15 -10.48
C TYR A 11 -2.81 -6.49 -11.66
N ALA A 12 -2.86 -7.17 -12.83
CA ALA A 12 -3.50 -6.62 -14.02
C ALA A 12 -4.97 -6.28 -13.79
N GLN A 13 -5.72 -7.17 -13.13
CA GLN A 13 -7.12 -6.94 -12.80
C GLN A 13 -7.31 -5.69 -11.94
N ILE A 14 -6.47 -5.51 -10.91
CA ILE A 14 -6.56 -4.37 -9.99
C ILE A 14 -6.32 -3.03 -10.70
N ILE A 15 -5.34 -2.98 -11.62
CA ILE A 15 -4.95 -1.72 -12.26
C ILE A 15 -5.61 -1.49 -13.63
N GLN A 16 -6.44 -2.43 -14.11
CA GLN A 16 -7.01 -2.40 -15.46
C GLN A 16 -7.73 -1.09 -15.78
N SER A 17 -8.47 -0.53 -14.82
CA SER A 17 -9.23 0.72 -14.99
C SER A 17 -8.33 1.94 -15.22
N ALA A 18 -7.10 1.92 -14.71
CA ALA A 18 -6.14 3.00 -14.81
C ALA A 18 -5.03 2.74 -15.85
N PHE A 19 -4.74 1.48 -16.14
CA PHE A 19 -3.63 1.03 -16.98
C PHE A 19 -4.06 -0.18 -17.83
N ALA A 20 -5.01 0.05 -18.74
CA ALA A 20 -5.62 -1.01 -19.56
C ALA A 20 -4.61 -1.78 -20.43
N GLU A 21 -3.48 -1.15 -20.80
CA GLU A 21 -2.44 -1.75 -21.63
C GLU A 21 -1.42 -2.56 -20.82
N PHE A 22 -1.51 -2.58 -19.48
CA PHE A 22 -0.58 -3.36 -18.67
C PHE A 22 -0.67 -4.85 -18.98
N GLN A 23 0.43 -5.42 -19.45
CA GLN A 23 0.57 -6.86 -19.64
C GLN A 23 1.47 -7.43 -18.55
N PRO A 24 0.98 -8.41 -17.77
CA PRO A 24 1.83 -9.13 -16.83
C PRO A 24 3.06 -9.72 -17.53
N PRO A 25 4.24 -9.67 -16.88
CA PRO A 25 5.44 -10.26 -17.44
C PRO A 25 5.24 -11.76 -17.73
N PRO A 26 5.61 -12.26 -18.93
CA PRO A 26 5.20 -13.60 -19.37
C PRO A 26 5.95 -14.73 -18.66
N ASN A 27 7.16 -14.49 -18.17
CA ASN A 27 7.95 -15.46 -17.43
C ASN A 27 9.10 -14.77 -16.69
N ARG A 28 9.84 -15.53 -15.86
CA ARG A 28 10.89 -14.98 -15.00
C ARG A 28 12.08 -14.35 -15.75
N SER A 29 12.36 -14.77 -16.99
CA SER A 29 13.58 -14.32 -17.69
C SER A 29 13.54 -12.84 -18.07
N VAL A 30 12.37 -12.23 -18.05
CA VAL A 30 12.20 -10.78 -18.32
C VAL A 30 12.55 -9.92 -17.10
N PHE A 31 12.68 -10.51 -15.91
CA PHE A 31 13.07 -9.77 -14.71
C PHE A 31 14.59 -9.72 -14.57
N THR A 32 15.08 -8.53 -14.22
CA THR A 32 16.47 -8.33 -13.81
C THR A 32 16.50 -7.91 -12.34
N VAL A 33 17.30 -8.60 -11.53
CA VAL A 33 17.54 -8.20 -10.14
C VAL A 33 18.50 -7.01 -10.14
N VAL A 34 18.01 -5.84 -9.75
CA VAL A 34 18.80 -4.61 -9.71
C VAL A 34 19.49 -4.36 -8.37
N GLU A 35 18.99 -4.98 -7.30
CA GLU A 35 19.49 -4.80 -5.94
C GLU A 35 19.11 -6.01 -5.07
N ARG A 36 19.96 -6.34 -4.08
CA ARG A 36 19.67 -7.32 -3.02
C ARG A 36 19.95 -6.68 -1.67
N LEU A 37 19.01 -6.85 -0.74
CA LEU A 37 19.08 -6.27 0.60
C LEU A 37 19.01 -7.39 1.64
N VAL A 38 19.68 -7.19 2.77
CA VAL A 38 19.45 -8.01 3.96
C VAL A 38 18.15 -7.54 4.60
N GLY A 39 17.22 -8.48 4.78
CA GLY A 39 15.94 -8.25 5.40
C GLY A 39 16.01 -8.14 6.93
N ASN A 40 14.83 -8.11 7.55
CA ASN A 40 14.64 -8.20 8.99
C ASN A 40 13.40 -9.08 9.30
N SER A 41 13.03 -9.18 10.57
CA SER A 41 11.86 -9.98 10.97
C SER A 41 10.56 -9.57 10.26
N THR A 42 10.41 -8.29 9.88
CA THR A 42 9.23 -7.82 9.13
C THR A 42 9.25 -8.32 7.69
N THR A 43 10.42 -8.39 7.05
CA THR A 43 10.53 -9.01 5.72
C THR A 43 10.36 -10.53 5.76
N ASP A 44 10.69 -11.18 6.87
CA ASP A 44 10.43 -12.62 7.06
C ASP A 44 8.93 -12.93 7.05
N PHE A 45 8.10 -11.97 7.49
CA PHE A 45 6.64 -12.01 7.35
C PHE A 45 6.12 -11.57 5.97
N GLY A 46 7.01 -11.25 5.02
CA GLY A 46 6.64 -10.87 3.65
C GLY A 46 6.41 -9.36 3.43
N ALA A 47 6.59 -8.53 4.46
CA ALA A 47 6.36 -7.08 4.38
C ALA A 47 7.67 -6.31 4.06
N PRO A 48 7.66 -5.34 3.12
CA PRO A 48 8.88 -4.63 2.72
C PRO A 48 9.29 -3.60 3.77
N ASP A 49 10.36 -3.85 4.53
CA ASP A 49 10.75 -3.00 5.68
C ASP A 49 12.10 -2.28 5.52
N VAL A 50 12.89 -2.66 4.52
CA VAL A 50 14.17 -2.00 4.20
C VAL A 50 14.02 -1.29 2.86
N ALA A 51 14.27 0.02 2.84
CA ALA A 51 14.20 0.81 1.62
C ALA A 51 15.42 0.53 0.73
N PRO A 52 15.23 0.15 -0.55
CA PRO A 52 16.33 0.00 -1.50
C PRO A 52 16.98 1.34 -1.82
N ALA A 53 18.27 1.32 -2.17
CA ALA A 53 18.99 2.50 -2.65
C ALA A 53 18.30 3.12 -3.87
N ALA A 54 17.70 2.30 -4.73
CA ALA A 54 16.92 2.76 -5.88
C ALA A 54 15.74 3.68 -5.52
N ASP A 55 15.18 3.58 -4.31
CA ASP A 55 14.07 4.41 -3.84
C ASP A 55 14.52 5.77 -3.31
N MET A 56 15.83 5.98 -3.10
CA MET A 56 16.43 7.28 -2.78
C MET A 56 16.49 8.22 -4.00
N ARG A 57 16.28 7.68 -5.21
CA ARG A 57 16.34 8.49 -6.44
C ARG A 57 15.21 9.52 -6.47
N PRO A 58 15.49 10.75 -6.94
CA PRO A 58 14.47 11.79 -7.08
C PRO A 58 13.24 11.30 -7.86
N PHE A 59 12.08 11.84 -7.52
CA PHE A 59 10.85 11.62 -8.27
C PHE A 59 10.87 12.49 -9.53
N ALA A 60 10.74 11.87 -10.70
CA ALA A 60 10.35 12.62 -11.88
C ALA A 60 8.87 13.05 -11.74
N HIS A 61 8.47 14.17 -12.33
CA HIS A 61 7.07 14.62 -12.26
C HIS A 61 6.09 13.56 -12.80
N ALA A 62 6.43 12.89 -13.90
CA ALA A 62 5.61 11.81 -14.46
C ALA A 62 5.46 10.61 -13.51
N ASP A 63 6.47 10.32 -12.68
CA ASP A 63 6.40 9.25 -11.70
C ASP A 63 5.39 9.56 -10.59
N LEU A 64 5.27 10.82 -10.17
CA LEU A 64 4.34 11.21 -9.12
C LEU A 64 2.90 10.95 -9.55
N ALA A 65 2.51 11.44 -10.74
CA ALA A 65 1.17 11.23 -11.28
C ALA A 65 0.85 9.72 -11.42
N ARG A 66 1.80 8.93 -11.93
CA ARG A 66 1.67 7.48 -12.05
C ARG A 66 1.46 6.81 -10.68
N CYS A 67 2.27 7.17 -9.68
CA CYS A 67 2.13 6.63 -8.32
C CYS A 67 0.79 7.00 -7.67
N GLN A 68 0.33 8.25 -7.82
CA GLN A 68 -0.97 8.68 -7.30
C GLN A 68 -2.12 7.92 -7.96
N THR A 69 -2.02 7.68 -9.26
CA THR A 69 -3.00 6.90 -10.02
C THR A 69 -3.03 5.45 -9.54
N LEU A 70 -1.87 4.82 -9.34
CA LEU A 70 -1.78 3.46 -8.80
C LEU A 70 -2.39 3.34 -7.40
N LEU A 71 -2.03 4.23 -6.48
CA LEU A 71 -2.61 4.22 -5.12
C LEU A 71 -4.13 4.37 -5.15
N SER A 72 -4.64 5.26 -6.01
CA SER A 72 -6.08 5.45 -6.19
C SER A 72 -6.78 4.18 -6.71
N ALA A 73 -6.17 3.50 -7.70
CA ALA A 73 -6.69 2.22 -8.21
C ALA A 73 -6.68 1.12 -7.12
N TYR A 74 -5.63 1.04 -6.31
CA TYR A 74 -5.54 0.08 -5.21
C TYR A 74 -6.61 0.33 -4.15
N TRP A 75 -6.83 1.58 -3.75
CA TRP A 75 -7.89 1.92 -2.81
C TRP A 75 -9.29 1.62 -3.37
N GLN A 76 -9.53 1.90 -4.66
CA GLN A 76 -10.79 1.55 -5.31
C GLN A 76 -11.02 0.03 -5.35
N ALA A 77 -9.98 -0.76 -5.65
CA ALA A 77 -10.03 -2.21 -5.63
C ALA A 77 -10.30 -2.74 -4.21
N PHE A 78 -9.68 -2.14 -3.19
CA PHE A 78 -9.97 -2.44 -1.78
C PHE A 78 -11.42 -2.16 -1.40
N ASP A 79 -11.95 -0.99 -1.76
CA ASP A 79 -13.36 -0.66 -1.50
C ASP A 79 -14.30 -1.64 -2.21
N THR A 80 -13.95 -2.07 -3.42
CA THR A 80 -14.70 -3.07 -4.18
C THR A 80 -14.67 -4.43 -3.50
N ALA A 81 -13.50 -4.88 -3.02
CA ALA A 81 -13.36 -6.15 -2.31
C ALA A 81 -14.15 -6.15 -0.99
N VAL A 82 -14.06 -5.07 -0.20
CA VAL A 82 -14.84 -4.87 1.03
C VAL A 82 -16.34 -4.91 0.73
N SER A 83 -16.79 -4.17 -0.29
CA SER A 83 -18.20 -4.13 -0.68
C SER A 83 -18.70 -5.50 -1.16
N GLY A 84 -17.91 -6.21 -1.96
CA GLY A 84 -18.23 -7.56 -2.46
C GLY A 84 -18.26 -8.63 -1.37
N ALA A 85 -17.63 -8.35 -0.23
CA ALA A 85 -17.63 -9.18 0.97
C ALA A 85 -18.71 -8.79 2.00
N ALA A 86 -19.47 -7.71 1.77
CA ALA A 86 -20.50 -7.26 2.70
C ALA A 86 -21.49 -8.38 3.06
N GLY A 87 -21.71 -8.59 4.36
CA GLY A 87 -22.58 -9.62 4.89
C GLY A 87 -22.01 -11.05 4.88
N LYS A 88 -20.78 -11.26 4.39
CA LYS A 88 -20.12 -12.57 4.36
C LYS A 88 -19.13 -12.73 5.51
N GLU A 89 -18.90 -13.97 5.90
CA GLU A 89 -17.86 -14.31 6.86
C GLU A 89 -16.53 -14.55 6.13
N LEU A 90 -15.42 -14.25 6.84
CA LEU A 90 -14.09 -14.61 6.36
C LEU A 90 -13.62 -15.86 7.10
N ARG A 91 -13.19 -16.87 6.34
CA ARG A 91 -12.54 -18.07 6.85
C ARG A 91 -11.43 -17.70 7.82
N LYS A 92 -11.45 -18.31 9.00
CA LYS A 92 -10.41 -18.12 10.04
C LYS A 92 -9.20 -19.01 9.75
N GLY A 93 -8.04 -18.61 10.27
CA GLY A 93 -6.83 -19.42 10.20
C GLY A 93 -6.90 -20.68 11.08
N PRO A 94 -5.91 -21.59 10.98
CA PRO A 94 -5.93 -22.90 11.68
C PRO A 94 -6.10 -22.82 13.20
N ARG A 95 -5.71 -21.70 13.81
CA ARG A 95 -5.83 -21.44 15.26
C ARG A 95 -7.01 -20.52 15.62
N GLY A 96 -7.99 -20.36 14.72
CA GLY A 96 -9.16 -19.50 14.92
C GLY A 96 -8.90 -18.00 14.84
N GLY A 97 -7.68 -17.57 14.51
CA GLY A 97 -7.31 -16.17 14.32
C GLY A 97 -7.73 -15.61 12.94
N GLY A 98 -7.72 -14.29 12.82
CA GLY A 98 -8.03 -13.57 11.59
C GLY A 98 -9.03 -12.45 11.84
N ARG A 99 -8.78 -11.28 11.25
CA ARG A 99 -9.73 -10.15 11.32
C ARG A 99 -10.96 -10.46 10.48
N ASN A 100 -12.12 -9.96 10.91
CA ASN A 100 -13.30 -9.82 10.06
C ASN A 100 -13.12 -8.61 9.13
N ILE A 101 -14.05 -8.40 8.20
CA ILE A 101 -13.97 -7.31 7.21
C ILE A 101 -13.81 -5.95 7.90
N GLY A 102 -14.66 -5.63 8.88
CA GLY A 102 -14.55 -4.36 9.62
C GLY A 102 -13.19 -4.18 10.31
N GLY A 103 -12.64 -5.24 10.88
CA GLY A 103 -11.31 -5.23 11.47
C GLY A 103 -10.19 -5.05 10.45
N ILE A 104 -10.31 -5.60 9.23
CA ILE A 104 -9.38 -5.34 8.13
C ILE A 104 -9.43 -3.86 7.73
N VAL A 105 -10.63 -3.29 7.57
CA VAL A 105 -10.81 -1.88 7.21
C VAL A 105 -10.19 -0.96 8.26
N GLN A 106 -10.46 -1.20 9.55
CA GLN A 106 -9.84 -0.44 10.65
C GLN A 106 -8.32 -0.59 10.69
N HIS A 107 -7.81 -1.78 10.39
CA HIS A 107 -6.37 -2.04 10.36
C HIS A 107 -5.69 -1.30 9.21
N VAL A 108 -6.27 -1.30 8.01
CA VAL A 108 -5.78 -0.53 6.86
C VAL A 108 -5.79 0.96 7.16
N LEU A 109 -6.89 1.50 7.70
CA LEU A 109 -6.97 2.91 8.10
C LEU A 109 -5.88 3.28 9.11
N GLY A 110 -5.75 2.50 10.20
CA GLY A 110 -4.76 2.78 11.24
C GLY A 110 -3.31 2.69 10.72
N ALA A 111 -3.03 1.77 9.80
CA ALA A 111 -1.72 1.66 9.16
C ALA A 111 -1.43 2.88 8.27
N ASP A 112 -2.37 3.25 7.39
CA ASP A 112 -2.24 4.42 6.51
C ASP A 112 -2.02 5.71 7.30
N GLN A 113 -2.77 5.90 8.40
CA GLN A 113 -2.55 7.00 9.33
C GLN A 113 -1.15 6.97 9.97
N SER A 114 -0.66 5.78 10.35
CA SER A 114 0.70 5.63 10.90
C SER A 114 1.79 5.93 9.86
N TYR A 115 1.55 5.59 8.59
CA TYR A 115 2.49 5.82 7.50
C TYR A 115 2.61 7.31 7.16
N LEU A 116 1.57 8.12 7.34
CA LEU A 116 1.65 9.59 7.18
C LEU A 116 2.78 10.21 8.01
N ALA A 117 3.02 9.70 9.22
CA ALA A 117 4.13 10.16 10.06
C ALA A 117 5.51 9.91 9.43
N ARG A 118 5.63 8.91 8.54
CA ARG A 118 6.84 8.60 7.76
C ARG A 118 7.10 9.59 6.63
N LEU A 119 6.13 10.46 6.31
CA LEU A 119 6.32 11.64 5.46
C LEU A 119 6.26 12.95 6.27
N ALA A 120 6.48 12.89 7.59
CA ALA A 120 6.38 14.01 8.52
C ALA A 120 5.01 14.70 8.51
N TRP A 121 3.99 14.04 7.99
CA TRP A 121 2.65 14.58 7.90
C TRP A 121 1.93 14.36 9.23
N LYS A 122 1.42 15.44 9.82
CA LYS A 122 0.62 15.34 11.04
C LYS A 122 -0.79 14.95 10.64
N HIS A 123 -1.20 13.74 11.02
CA HIS A 123 -2.59 13.35 10.95
C HIS A 123 -3.28 13.82 12.24
N THR A 124 -4.31 14.66 12.10
CA THR A 124 -5.17 15.03 13.22
C THR A 124 -6.27 14.00 13.33
N GLN A 125 -6.26 13.20 14.39
CA GLN A 125 -7.37 12.31 14.69
C GLN A 125 -8.59 13.16 15.08
N HIS A 126 -9.73 12.87 14.48
CA HIS A 126 -11.00 13.51 14.81
C HIS A 126 -11.87 12.46 15.52
N ASP A 127 -12.42 12.80 16.69
CA ASP A 127 -13.29 11.87 17.42
C ASP A 127 -14.64 11.71 16.71
N GLN A 128 -15.17 10.48 16.72
CA GLN A 128 -16.52 10.10 16.29
C GLN A 128 -16.90 10.44 14.83
N GLN A 129 -16.13 9.96 13.85
CA GLN A 129 -16.51 10.12 12.44
C GLN A 129 -16.76 8.80 11.73
N ASP A 130 -17.56 8.86 10.67
CA ASP A 130 -17.87 7.73 9.81
C ASP A 130 -16.58 7.15 9.21
N LEU A 131 -16.47 5.82 9.22
CA LEU A 131 -15.26 5.11 8.82
C LEU A 131 -14.92 5.38 7.34
N ALA A 132 -15.92 5.52 6.48
CA ALA A 132 -15.72 5.83 5.07
C ALA A 132 -15.15 7.25 4.87
N GLU A 133 -15.63 8.22 5.65
CA GLU A 133 -15.10 9.59 5.63
C GLU A 133 -13.65 9.67 6.11
N GLU A 134 -13.29 8.92 7.16
CA GLU A 134 -11.92 8.84 7.68
C GLU A 134 -10.96 8.18 6.69
N LEU A 135 -11.39 7.11 6.00
CA LEU A 135 -10.63 6.51 4.90
C LEU A 135 -10.37 7.53 3.80
N ASN A 136 -11.41 8.21 3.32
CA ASN A 136 -11.27 9.18 2.23
C ASN A 136 -10.34 10.33 2.60
N ARG A 137 -10.45 10.88 3.82
CA ARG A 137 -9.55 11.93 4.30
C ARG A 137 -8.12 11.45 4.46
N THR A 138 -7.92 10.25 4.98
CA THR A 138 -6.58 9.67 5.11
C THR A 138 -5.92 9.47 3.74
N ARG A 139 -6.66 8.96 2.75
CA ARG A 139 -6.19 8.80 1.37
C ARG A 139 -5.83 10.15 0.73
N GLN A 140 -6.65 11.18 0.91
CA GLN A 140 -6.34 12.54 0.45
C GLN A 140 -5.11 13.13 1.14
N ALA A 141 -4.95 12.89 2.45
CA ALA A 141 -3.77 13.28 3.20
C ALA A 141 -2.52 12.56 2.66
N ILE A 142 -2.60 11.27 2.34
CA ILE A 142 -1.50 10.51 1.73
C ILE A 142 -1.07 11.13 0.40
N LEU A 143 -2.03 11.42 -0.48
CA LEU A 143 -1.74 12.03 -1.77
C LEU A 143 -1.11 13.44 -1.63
N SER A 144 -1.55 14.21 -0.63
CA SER A 144 -1.03 15.56 -0.35
C SER A 144 0.37 15.50 0.26
N ALA A 145 0.59 14.61 1.23
CA ALA A 145 1.88 14.36 1.84
C ALA A 145 2.91 13.90 0.80
N LEU A 146 2.52 13.01 -0.11
CA LEU A 146 3.39 12.55 -1.19
C LEU A 146 3.79 13.71 -2.11
N ARG A 147 2.87 14.62 -2.47
CA ARG A 147 3.19 15.81 -3.28
C ARG A 147 4.19 16.72 -2.58
N ALA A 148 3.95 17.04 -1.31
CA ALA A 148 4.87 17.85 -0.50
C ALA A 148 6.25 17.19 -0.39
N ALA A 149 6.29 15.87 -0.15
CA ALA A 149 7.52 15.11 -0.06
C ALA A 149 8.34 15.16 -1.35
N VAL A 150 7.69 15.01 -2.51
CA VAL A 150 8.35 15.10 -3.82
C VAL A 150 8.86 16.51 -4.12
N ARG A 151 8.18 17.56 -3.64
CA ARG A 151 8.65 18.95 -3.76
C ARG A 151 9.76 19.32 -2.77
N GLY A 152 10.18 18.39 -1.90
CA GLY A 152 11.19 18.66 -0.87
C GLY A 152 10.67 19.53 0.28
N GLU A 153 9.35 19.60 0.47
CA GLU A 153 8.70 20.45 1.47
C GLU A 153 8.58 19.76 2.84
N ILE A 154 9.10 18.54 2.99
CA ILE A 154 9.09 17.79 4.24
C ILE A 154 10.50 17.75 4.86
N PRO A 155 10.63 17.74 6.19
CA PRO A 155 11.92 17.64 6.84
C PRO A 155 12.59 16.29 6.56
N ALA A 156 13.93 16.29 6.51
CA ALA A 156 14.71 15.07 6.31
C ALA A 156 14.61 14.07 7.49
N ARG A 157 14.20 14.54 8.68
CA ARG A 157 13.97 13.72 9.88
C ARG A 157 12.70 14.15 10.58
N GLY A 158 12.00 13.18 11.16
CA GLY A 158 10.81 13.42 11.96
C GLY A 158 11.17 13.91 13.37
N PRO A 159 10.15 14.26 14.17
CA PRO A 159 10.33 14.61 15.57
C PRO A 159 11.15 13.56 16.32
N ARG A 160 12.04 14.01 17.22
CA ARG A 160 12.95 13.15 18.03
C ARG A 160 13.83 12.20 17.19
N GLY A 161 14.12 12.57 15.94
CA GLY A 161 14.96 11.75 15.05
C GLY A 161 14.21 10.58 14.40
N GLY A 162 12.87 10.58 14.42
CA GLY A 162 12.07 9.56 13.74
C GLY A 162 12.41 9.47 12.26
N ALA A 163 12.53 8.23 11.74
CA ALA A 163 12.88 8.00 10.35
C ALA A 163 11.76 8.48 9.41
N ILE A 164 12.14 9.32 8.45
CA ILE A 164 11.34 9.73 7.29
C ILE A 164 11.70 8.82 6.13
N TRP A 165 10.68 8.35 5.42
CA TRP A 165 10.87 7.45 4.31
C TRP A 165 11.10 8.20 3.00
N PRO A 166 11.93 7.64 2.11
CA PRO A 166 11.96 8.09 0.72
C PRO A 166 10.55 7.99 0.13
N PRO A 167 10.09 8.99 -0.66
CA PRO A 167 8.74 8.96 -1.21
C PRO A 167 8.42 7.69 -2.01
N ARG A 168 9.42 7.11 -2.71
CA ARG A 168 9.23 5.90 -3.51
C ARG A 168 8.96 4.69 -2.62
N PHE A 169 9.73 4.57 -1.54
CA PHE A 169 9.55 3.51 -0.56
C PHE A 169 8.21 3.63 0.16
N PHE A 170 7.82 4.85 0.53
CA PHE A 170 6.50 5.11 1.10
C PHE A 170 5.36 4.61 0.20
N VAL A 171 5.39 4.94 -1.10
CA VAL A 171 4.38 4.44 -2.06
C VAL A 171 4.38 2.91 -2.12
N ARG A 172 5.56 2.27 -2.14
CA ARG A 172 5.64 0.79 -2.15
C ARG A 172 5.04 0.17 -0.91
N ARG A 173 5.29 0.75 0.28
CA ARG A 173 4.77 0.21 1.54
C ARG A 173 3.25 0.30 1.60
N VAL A 174 2.67 1.45 1.25
CA VAL A 174 1.22 1.65 1.18
C VAL A 174 0.61 0.70 0.15
N ALA A 175 1.17 0.66 -1.07
CA ALA A 175 0.68 -0.22 -2.14
C ALA A 175 0.69 -1.69 -1.75
N TRP A 176 1.81 -2.20 -1.22
CA TRP A 176 1.91 -3.57 -0.75
C TRP A 176 0.86 -3.88 0.31
N HIS A 177 0.68 -2.99 1.29
CA HIS A 177 -0.22 -3.23 2.42
C HIS A 177 -1.68 -3.30 1.99
N VAL A 178 -2.11 -2.38 1.10
CA VAL A 178 -3.47 -2.40 0.56
C VAL A 178 -3.70 -3.64 -0.30
N LEU A 179 -2.77 -4.01 -1.18
CA LEU A 179 -2.88 -5.20 -2.03
C LEU A 179 -2.96 -6.49 -1.22
N ASP A 180 -2.12 -6.62 -0.18
CA ASP A 180 -2.13 -7.76 0.74
C ASP A 180 -3.52 -7.95 1.37
N HIS A 181 -4.18 -6.87 1.78
CA HIS A 181 -5.52 -6.94 2.37
C HIS A 181 -6.66 -7.09 1.36
N ILE A 182 -6.50 -6.64 0.11
CA ILE A 182 -7.44 -6.99 -0.97
C ILE A 182 -7.46 -8.51 -1.12
N TRP A 183 -6.28 -9.11 -1.26
CA TRP A 183 -6.14 -10.54 -1.47
C TRP A 183 -6.50 -11.35 -0.22
N GLU A 184 -6.24 -10.84 0.99
CA GLU A 184 -6.73 -11.44 2.22
C GLU A 184 -8.26 -11.57 2.21
N ILE A 185 -8.98 -10.54 1.77
CA ILE A 185 -10.45 -10.57 1.68
C ILE A 185 -10.89 -11.58 0.62
N GLU A 186 -10.37 -11.46 -0.60
CA GLU A 186 -10.72 -12.33 -1.73
C GLU A 186 -10.47 -13.82 -1.44
N ASP A 187 -9.35 -14.14 -0.80
CA ASP A 187 -8.93 -15.53 -0.59
C ASP A 187 -9.66 -16.18 0.61
N ARG A 188 -10.24 -15.37 1.51
CA ARG A 188 -10.89 -15.84 2.75
C ARG A 188 -12.42 -15.75 2.73
N ILE A 189 -13.03 -15.06 1.77
CA ILE A 189 -14.48 -14.95 1.65
C ILE A 189 -15.14 -16.35 1.57
N MET A 190 -16.28 -16.51 2.26
CA MET A 190 -17.10 -17.74 2.28
C MET A 190 -18.46 -17.53 1.63
#